data_AF-A0A1H6I0G5-F1
#
_entry.id   AF-A0A1H6I0G5-F1
#
_cell.length_a   1.000
_cell.length_b   1.000
_cell.length_c   1.000
_cell.angle_alpha   90.00
_cell.angle_beta   90.00
_cell.angle_gamma   90.00
#
_symmetry.space_group_name_H-M   'P 1'
#
loop_
_entity.id
_entity.type
_entity.pdbx_description
1 polymer ?
#
loop_
_entity_poly.entity_id
_entity_poly.type
_entity_poly.pdbx_seq_one_letter_code
_entity_poly.pdbx_strand_id
1 'polypeptide(L)'
;MKKINISAAQQAFINYRDSMPPDDHFNQFGQFLYTDNKKTNNIIIDFQNPITRKLNTAPWLSVELKDYIFNKNNAFVLANIANHYAEEAGIDLNRLKGNSMSVAIANFHFDGGGKIVGTFSRFNGGEYNPDALMQANKGDKTVSLMVGNGKAHPYYNDKNNMISALSHEGGKISHLTLNPDNINISKLDLAKEHIKIYEHQMSSPLFMKTTPEFQQLMKKNYSNDKWYYNTYRPK
;
A
#
# COMPACT_ATOMS: atom_id res chain seq x y z
N MET A 1 45.91 1.50 -13.23
CA MET A 1 44.51 1.57 -12.73
C MET A 1 44.51 1.24 -11.24
N LYS A 2 44.09 2.17 -10.37
CA LYS A 2 43.94 1.89 -8.93
C LYS A 2 42.75 0.94 -8.75
N LYS A 3 43.00 -0.29 -8.29
CA LYS A 3 41.93 -1.17 -7.79
C LYS A 3 41.40 -0.54 -6.51
N ILE A 4 40.16 -0.08 -6.54
CA ILE A 4 39.46 0.38 -5.34
C ILE A 4 39.07 -0.89 -4.58
N ASN A 5 39.70 -1.12 -3.42
CA ASN A 5 39.31 -2.20 -2.52
C ASN A 5 38.01 -1.79 -1.82
N ILE A 6 36.90 -2.32 -2.31
CA ILE A 6 35.58 -2.13 -1.72
C ILE A 6 35.42 -3.17 -0.60
N SER A 7 34.92 -2.76 0.57
CA SER A 7 34.70 -3.69 1.69
C SER A 7 33.59 -4.69 1.37
N ALA A 8 33.58 -5.84 2.05
CA ALA A 8 32.52 -6.84 1.91
C ALA A 8 31.12 -6.26 2.21
N ALA A 9 31.03 -5.32 3.16
CA ALA A 9 29.79 -4.62 3.48
C ALA A 9 29.34 -3.68 2.35
N GLN A 10 30.27 -2.94 1.73
CA GLN A 10 29.96 -2.12 0.56
C GLN A 10 29.59 -2.98 -0.66
N GLN A 11 30.24 -4.12 -0.86
CA GLN A 11 29.88 -5.03 -1.95
C GLN A 11 28.49 -5.64 -1.72
N ALA A 12 28.16 -6.03 -0.48
CA ALA A 12 26.82 -6.50 -0.14
C ALA A 12 25.75 -5.42 -0.33
N PHE A 13 26.05 -4.17 0.03
CA PHE A 13 25.16 -3.03 -0.20
C PHE A 13 24.97 -2.73 -1.70
N ILE A 14 26.02 -2.79 -2.51
CA ILE A 14 25.93 -2.64 -3.97
C ILE A 14 25.08 -3.75 -4.57
N ASN A 15 25.34 -5.01 -4.21
CA ASN A 15 24.58 -6.15 -4.71
C ASN A 15 23.09 -6.07 -4.31
N TYR A 16 22.82 -5.63 -3.08
CA TYR A 16 21.45 -5.39 -2.61
C TYR A 16 20.78 -4.28 -3.41
N ARG A 17 21.47 -3.16 -3.64
CA ARG A 17 20.93 -2.05 -4.43
C ARG A 17 20.68 -2.45 -5.88
N ASP A 18 21.59 -3.20 -6.50
CA ASP A 18 21.43 -3.66 -7.89
C ASP A 18 20.30 -4.71 -8.04
N SER A 19 19.89 -5.34 -6.94
CA SER A 19 18.72 -6.24 -6.90
C SER A 19 17.38 -5.52 -6.77
N MET A 20 17.36 -4.24 -6.37
CA MET A 20 16.13 -3.46 -6.27
C MET A 20 15.63 -3.08 -7.66
N PRO A 21 14.31 -3.12 -7.92
CA PRO A 21 13.74 -2.59 -9.15
C PRO A 21 13.88 -1.05 -9.21
N PRO A 22 13.71 -0.46 -10.40
CA PRO A 22 13.72 0.99 -10.56
C PRO A 22 12.54 1.67 -9.84
N ASP A 23 12.67 2.97 -9.59
CA ASP A 23 11.58 3.79 -9.07
C ASP A 23 10.51 4.01 -10.15
N ASP A 24 9.25 4.07 -9.75
CA ASP A 24 8.13 4.34 -10.64
C ASP A 24 7.70 5.81 -10.49
N HIS A 25 7.62 6.51 -11.61
CA HIS A 25 7.26 7.92 -11.66
C HIS A 25 5.83 8.12 -12.15
N PHE A 26 5.07 8.92 -11.42
CA PHE A 26 3.71 9.33 -11.72
C PHE A 26 3.62 10.85 -11.79
N ASN A 27 2.69 11.41 -12.55
CA ASN A 27 2.45 12.86 -12.47
C ASN A 27 1.56 13.24 -11.27
N GLN A 28 1.38 14.55 -11.05
CA GLN A 28 0.47 15.07 -10.02
C GLN A 28 -1.02 14.67 -10.15
N PHE A 29 -1.38 13.92 -11.20
CA PHE A 29 -2.71 13.35 -11.40
C PHE A 29 -2.75 11.83 -11.14
N GLY A 30 -1.63 11.23 -10.72
CA GLY A 30 -1.47 9.80 -10.47
C GLY A 30 -1.37 8.96 -11.74
N GLN A 31 -1.06 9.57 -12.89
CA GLN A 31 -0.83 8.83 -14.14
C GLN A 31 0.62 8.40 -14.23
N PHE A 32 0.85 7.12 -14.51
CA PHE A 32 2.19 6.57 -14.72
C PHE A 32 2.90 7.25 -15.89
N LEU A 33 4.21 7.45 -15.75
CA LEU A 33 5.05 8.14 -16.73
C LEU A 33 6.15 7.23 -17.25
N TYR A 34 7.03 6.78 -16.36
CA TYR A 34 8.20 5.96 -16.69
C TYR A 34 8.75 5.32 -15.40
N THR A 35 9.73 4.43 -15.58
CA THR A 35 10.60 3.98 -14.50
C THR A 35 11.99 4.55 -14.69
N ASP A 36 12.66 4.95 -13.60
CA ASP A 36 13.98 5.55 -13.68
C ASP A 36 15.12 4.50 -13.59
N ASN A 37 16.35 4.94 -13.37
CA ASN A 37 17.49 4.03 -13.16
C ASN A 37 17.91 3.92 -11.69
N LYS A 38 17.26 4.62 -10.77
CA LYS A 38 17.53 4.52 -9.33
C LYS A 38 16.92 3.24 -8.83
N LYS A 39 17.73 2.44 -8.14
CA LYS A 39 17.30 1.16 -7.62
C LYS A 39 16.88 1.33 -6.17
N THR A 40 15.73 1.98 -5.95
CA THR A 40 15.15 2.16 -4.60
C THR A 40 13.72 1.65 -4.48
N ASN A 41 13.10 1.24 -5.59
CA ASN A 41 11.73 0.72 -5.63
C ASN A 41 10.66 1.72 -5.15
N ASN A 42 11.00 3.00 -5.13
CA ASN A 42 10.14 4.04 -4.61
C ASN A 42 9.10 4.48 -5.63
N ILE A 43 7.98 4.99 -5.15
CA ILE A 43 6.96 5.67 -5.95
C ILE A 43 7.18 7.17 -5.84
N ILE A 44 7.36 7.82 -6.98
CA ILE A 44 7.68 9.23 -7.11
C ILE A 44 6.52 9.96 -7.80
N ILE A 45 6.16 11.13 -7.28
CA ILE A 45 5.19 12.04 -7.88
C ILE A 45 5.95 13.24 -8.47
N ASP A 46 5.99 13.30 -9.79
CA ASP A 46 6.55 14.36 -10.60
C ASP A 46 5.50 15.48 -10.84
N PHE A 47 5.96 16.73 -10.74
CA PHE A 47 5.15 17.91 -10.97
C PHE A 47 5.47 18.55 -12.33
N GLN A 48 4.42 18.95 -13.05
CA GLN A 48 4.56 19.77 -14.24
C GLN A 48 5.17 21.13 -13.88
N ASN A 49 6.03 21.64 -14.76
CA ASN A 49 6.55 22.98 -14.59
C ASN A 49 5.40 24.00 -14.72
N PRO A 50 5.21 24.90 -13.73
CA PRO A 50 4.06 25.82 -13.71
C PRO A 50 4.08 26.85 -14.85
N ILE A 51 5.26 27.13 -15.42
CA ILE A 51 5.45 28.11 -16.49
C ILE A 51 5.26 27.43 -17.86
N THR A 52 5.93 26.30 -18.08
CA THR A 52 5.95 25.67 -19.42
C THR A 52 4.83 24.64 -19.62
N ARG A 53 4.15 24.21 -18.55
CA ARG A 53 3.18 23.10 -18.49
C ARG A 53 3.70 21.73 -18.96
N LYS A 54 4.92 21.68 -19.50
CA LYS A 54 5.63 20.45 -19.79
C LYS A 54 5.92 19.68 -18.50
N LEU A 55 5.75 18.36 -18.58
CA LEU A 55 6.22 17.46 -17.54
C LEU A 55 7.74 17.62 -17.41
N ASN A 56 8.19 18.12 -16.26
CA ASN A 56 9.59 18.38 -16.02
C ASN A 56 10.03 17.43 -14.91
N THR A 57 10.82 16.43 -15.27
CA THR A 57 11.33 15.38 -14.39
C THR A 57 12.51 15.85 -13.53
N ALA A 58 12.65 17.16 -13.36
CA ALA A 58 13.70 17.72 -12.55
C ALA A 58 13.54 17.29 -11.08
N PRO A 59 14.60 16.86 -10.37
CA PRO A 59 14.48 16.32 -9.01
C PRO A 59 13.81 17.25 -8.00
N TRP A 60 13.93 18.58 -8.17
CA TRP A 60 13.28 19.58 -7.31
C TRP A 60 11.78 19.77 -7.59
N LEU A 61 11.25 19.13 -8.64
CA LEU A 61 9.84 19.05 -8.98
C LEU A 61 9.33 17.61 -8.83
N SER A 62 9.89 16.86 -7.87
CA SER A 62 9.45 15.50 -7.56
C SER A 62 9.40 15.29 -6.05
N VAL A 63 8.48 14.46 -5.57
CA VAL A 63 8.42 14.02 -4.17
C VAL A 63 8.14 12.52 -4.10
N GLU A 64 8.68 11.85 -3.09
CA GLU A 64 8.29 10.48 -2.79
C GLU A 64 6.81 10.44 -2.33
N LEU A 65 6.11 9.34 -2.61
CA LEU A 65 4.69 9.17 -2.27
C LEU A 65 4.42 9.40 -0.79
N LYS A 66 5.29 8.87 0.09
CA LYS A 66 5.19 9.06 1.55
C LYS A 66 5.29 10.53 1.97
N ASP A 67 5.90 11.38 1.14
CA ASP A 67 6.13 12.78 1.42
C ASP A 67 5.10 13.71 0.74
N TYR A 68 4.30 13.19 -0.19
CA TYR A 68 3.21 13.94 -0.80
C TYR A 68 2.09 14.26 0.19
N ILE A 69 1.58 15.49 0.14
CA ILE A 69 0.50 15.95 1.02
C ILE A 69 -0.86 15.69 0.36
N PHE A 70 -1.61 14.76 0.93
CA PHE A 70 -2.95 14.41 0.49
C PHE A 70 -4.02 15.19 1.25
N ASN A 71 -5.08 15.55 0.53
CA ASN A 71 -6.30 16.16 1.04
C ASN A 71 -7.47 15.76 0.14
N LYS A 72 -8.69 16.17 0.50
CA LYS A 72 -9.91 15.79 -0.24
C LYS A 72 -9.87 16.12 -1.73
N ASN A 73 -9.12 17.15 -2.14
CA ASN A 73 -9.08 17.63 -3.52
C ASN A 73 -8.09 16.83 -4.38
N ASN A 74 -7.13 16.11 -3.79
CA ASN A 74 -6.12 15.34 -4.53
C ASN A 74 -6.06 13.85 -4.12
N ALA A 75 -7.04 13.36 -3.35
CA ALA A 75 -7.16 11.96 -2.96
C ALA A 75 -7.13 11.00 -4.16
N PHE A 76 -7.69 11.45 -5.30
CA PHE A 76 -7.71 10.68 -6.55
C PHE A 76 -6.31 10.31 -7.06
N VAL A 77 -5.27 11.08 -6.71
CA VAL A 77 -3.88 10.80 -7.10
C VAL A 77 -3.43 9.46 -6.52
N LEU A 78 -3.68 9.23 -5.23
CA LEU A 78 -3.33 7.96 -4.57
C LEU A 78 -4.17 6.80 -5.12
N ALA A 79 -5.45 7.03 -5.40
CA ALA A 79 -6.31 6.03 -6.03
C ALA A 79 -5.79 5.64 -7.43
N ASN A 80 -5.39 6.61 -8.25
CA ASN A 80 -4.87 6.37 -9.60
C ASN A 80 -3.53 5.62 -9.59
N ILE A 81 -2.64 5.96 -8.65
CA ILE A 81 -1.40 5.21 -8.44
C ILE A 81 -1.71 3.76 -8.05
N ALA A 82 -2.64 3.54 -7.12
CA ALA A 82 -3.04 2.18 -6.73
C ALA A 82 -3.76 1.42 -7.85
N ASN A 83 -4.55 2.11 -8.69
CA ASN A 83 -5.19 1.54 -9.87
C ASN A 83 -4.15 1.03 -10.89
N HIS A 84 -3.04 1.75 -11.07
CA HIS A 84 -1.94 1.32 -11.94
C HIS A 84 -1.38 -0.06 -11.52
N TYR A 85 -1.32 -0.31 -10.22
CA TYR A 85 -0.84 -1.58 -9.64
C TYR A 85 -1.91 -2.67 -9.50
N ALA A 86 -3.16 -2.39 -9.87
CA ALA A 86 -4.29 -3.30 -9.62
C ALA A 86 -4.13 -4.64 -10.35
N GLU A 87 -3.70 -4.62 -11.61
CA GLU A 87 -3.51 -5.84 -12.40
C GLU A 87 -2.45 -6.75 -11.79
N GLU A 88 -1.30 -6.18 -11.39
CA GLU A 88 -0.21 -6.93 -10.75
C GLU A 88 -0.63 -7.47 -9.37
N ALA A 89 -1.46 -6.73 -8.63
CA ALA A 89 -2.06 -7.18 -7.39
C ALA A 89 -3.14 -8.28 -7.59
N GLY A 90 -3.57 -8.51 -8.83
CA GLY A 90 -4.62 -9.46 -9.20
C GLY A 90 -6.03 -8.96 -8.90
N ILE A 91 -6.24 -7.64 -8.94
CA ILE A 91 -7.52 -6.99 -8.66
C ILE A 91 -8.20 -6.61 -9.97
N ASP A 92 -9.46 -7.00 -10.13
CA ASP A 92 -10.32 -6.51 -11.20
C ASP A 92 -11.03 -5.23 -10.74
N LEU A 93 -10.58 -4.09 -11.28
CA LEU A 93 -11.13 -2.79 -10.94
C LEU A 93 -12.63 -2.70 -11.23
N ASN A 94 -13.15 -3.39 -12.25
CA ASN A 94 -14.58 -3.35 -12.59
C ASN A 94 -15.48 -4.00 -11.53
N ARG A 95 -14.89 -4.74 -10.59
CA ARG A 95 -15.60 -5.35 -9.47
C ARG A 95 -15.56 -4.49 -8.21
N LEU A 96 -14.84 -3.38 -8.25
CA LEU A 96 -14.81 -2.40 -7.17
C LEU A 96 -15.87 -1.31 -7.41
N LYS A 97 -16.36 -0.74 -6.31
CA LYS A 97 -17.20 0.46 -6.35
C LYS A 97 -16.52 1.54 -7.18
N GLY A 98 -17.27 2.14 -8.10
CA GLY A 98 -16.74 3.21 -8.96
C GLY A 98 -15.61 2.79 -9.91
N ASN A 99 -15.41 1.49 -10.14
CA ASN A 99 -14.38 0.94 -11.02
C ASN A 99 -12.95 1.39 -10.67
N SER A 100 -12.67 1.61 -9.38
CA SER A 100 -11.44 2.25 -8.91
C SER A 100 -11.15 1.85 -7.46
N MET A 101 -9.88 1.94 -7.04
CA MET A 101 -9.52 1.96 -5.63
C MET A 101 -10.17 3.15 -4.91
N SER A 102 -10.29 3.02 -3.60
CA SER A 102 -10.86 4.03 -2.71
C SER A 102 -9.79 4.63 -1.82
N VAL A 103 -10.00 5.87 -1.36
CA VAL A 103 -9.07 6.53 -0.43
C VAL A 103 -9.86 7.16 0.71
N ALA A 104 -9.39 6.95 1.94
CA ALA A 104 -9.91 7.63 3.11
C ALA A 104 -8.86 8.56 3.70
N ILE A 105 -9.27 9.80 3.97
CA ILE A 105 -8.42 10.82 4.57
C ILE A 105 -8.98 11.17 5.93
N ALA A 106 -8.18 10.94 6.97
CA ALA A 106 -8.47 11.33 8.34
C ALA A 106 -7.49 12.41 8.79
N ASN A 107 -8.00 13.58 9.17
CA ASN A 107 -7.22 14.61 9.87
C ASN A 107 -7.67 14.60 11.33
N PHE A 108 -6.86 14.04 12.20
CA PHE A 108 -7.25 13.71 13.56
C PHE A 108 -6.13 13.87 14.59
N HIS A 109 -6.58 14.00 15.82
CA HIS A 109 -5.77 13.85 17.04
C HIS A 109 -6.51 12.92 18.00
N PHE A 110 -5.82 12.46 19.04
CA PHE A 110 -6.44 11.74 20.15
C PHE A 110 -6.75 12.73 21.27
N ASP A 111 -7.97 12.66 21.82
CA ASP A 111 -8.32 13.41 23.03
C ASP A 111 -7.67 12.78 24.28
N GLY A 112 -7.85 13.42 25.44
CA GLY A 112 -7.32 12.93 26.72
C GLY A 112 -7.86 11.56 27.17
N GLY A 113 -8.91 11.04 26.51
CA GLY A 113 -9.46 9.70 26.72
C GLY A 113 -9.06 8.69 25.65
N GLY A 114 -8.16 9.05 24.72
CA GLY A 114 -7.71 8.19 23.63
C GLY A 114 -8.72 8.04 22.50
N LYS A 115 -9.74 8.91 22.40
CA LYS A 115 -10.69 8.90 21.28
C LYS A 115 -10.16 9.74 20.13
N ILE A 116 -10.38 9.26 18.91
CA ILE A 116 -10.05 10.00 17.70
C ILE A 116 -11.04 11.15 17.53
N VAL A 117 -10.53 12.38 17.48
CA VAL A 117 -11.28 13.60 17.17
C VAL A 117 -10.71 14.21 15.90
N GLY A 118 -11.56 14.44 14.90
CA GLY A 118 -11.08 14.89 13.60
C GLY A 118 -12.12 15.00 12.51
N THR A 119 -11.64 15.25 11.30
CA THR A 119 -12.46 15.26 10.08
C THR A 119 -12.09 14.09 9.18
N PHE A 120 -13.10 13.55 8.49
CA PHE A 120 -12.95 12.44 7.58
C PHE A 120 -13.45 12.84 6.19
N SER A 121 -12.66 12.55 5.17
CA SER A 121 -13.05 12.71 3.77
C SER A 121 -12.86 11.38 3.05
N ARG A 122 -13.76 11.07 2.12
CA ARG A 122 -13.78 9.79 1.42
C ARG A 122 -13.76 10.05 -0.08
N PHE A 123 -12.80 9.44 -0.77
CA PHE A 123 -12.80 9.32 -2.22
C PHE A 123 -13.27 7.91 -2.58
N ASN A 124 -14.24 7.83 -3.48
CA ASN A 124 -14.84 6.57 -3.93
C ASN A 124 -15.30 5.65 -2.77
N GLY A 125 -15.88 6.23 -1.72
CA GLY A 125 -16.41 5.48 -0.57
C GLY A 125 -15.35 4.93 0.39
N GLY A 126 -14.10 5.39 0.34
CA GLY A 126 -13.01 4.86 1.16
C GLY A 126 -13.29 4.88 2.67
N GLU A 127 -12.75 3.88 3.36
CA GLU A 127 -12.85 3.71 4.80
C GLU A 127 -11.51 3.91 5.51
N TYR A 128 -11.55 4.46 6.72
CA TYR A 128 -10.36 4.70 7.53
C TYR A 128 -10.41 3.84 8.79
N ASN A 129 -9.34 3.07 9.00
CA ASN A 129 -9.11 2.26 10.19
C ASN A 129 -7.66 2.47 10.67
N PRO A 130 -7.45 3.11 11.82
CA PRO A 130 -6.11 3.44 12.31
C PRO A 130 -5.25 2.20 12.62
N ASP A 131 -5.87 1.03 12.79
CA ASP A 131 -5.17 -0.21 13.15
C ASP A 131 -4.79 -1.06 11.93
N ALA A 132 -5.16 -0.63 10.72
CA ALA A 132 -4.90 -1.35 9.48
C ALA A 132 -3.92 -0.61 8.57
N LEU A 133 -3.21 -1.36 7.73
CA LEU A 133 -2.38 -0.77 6.68
C LEU A 133 -3.22 -0.37 5.47
N MET A 134 -4.13 -1.22 5.04
CA MET A 134 -5.11 -1.00 3.99
C MET A 134 -6.42 -1.68 4.43
N GLN A 135 -7.56 -1.34 3.84
CA GLN A 135 -8.82 -1.98 4.24
C GLN A 135 -9.73 -2.27 3.05
N ALA A 136 -10.12 -3.52 2.90
CA ALA A 136 -11.24 -3.92 2.05
C ALA A 136 -12.58 -3.91 2.80
N ASN A 137 -13.65 -3.58 2.07
CA ASN A 137 -15.03 -3.82 2.51
C ASN A 137 -15.73 -4.75 1.51
N LYS A 138 -16.15 -5.94 1.97
CA LYS A 138 -16.85 -6.95 1.15
C LYS A 138 -18.22 -6.49 0.65
N GLY A 139 -18.98 -5.76 1.47
CA GLY A 139 -20.33 -5.30 1.13
C GLY A 139 -20.30 -4.16 0.13
N ASP A 140 -19.47 -3.16 0.40
CA ASP A 140 -19.31 -1.98 -0.44
C ASP A 140 -18.40 -2.21 -1.65
N LYS A 141 -17.69 -3.35 -1.70
CA LYS A 141 -16.70 -3.70 -2.74
C LYS A 141 -15.65 -2.60 -2.91
N THR A 142 -15.04 -2.19 -1.81
CA THR A 142 -13.96 -1.18 -1.82
C THR A 142 -12.64 -1.81 -1.36
N VAL A 143 -11.53 -1.28 -1.87
CA VAL A 143 -10.18 -1.43 -1.32
C VAL A 143 -9.69 -0.02 -1.01
N SER A 144 -9.47 0.28 0.26
CA SER A 144 -9.26 1.63 0.77
C SER A 144 -7.83 1.85 1.21
N LEU A 145 -7.14 2.76 0.52
CA LEU A 145 -5.88 3.32 0.99
C LEU A 145 -6.14 4.42 2.01
N MET A 146 -5.30 4.51 3.03
CA MET A 146 -5.53 5.41 4.16
C MET A 146 -4.48 6.51 4.24
N VAL A 147 -4.96 7.71 4.49
CA VAL A 147 -4.14 8.92 4.70
C VAL A 147 -4.47 9.49 6.07
N GLY A 148 -3.47 9.51 6.95
CA GLY A 148 -3.57 10.13 8.27
C GLY A 148 -2.82 11.46 8.29
N ASN A 149 -3.49 12.53 8.71
CA ASN A 149 -2.90 13.87 8.85
C ASN A 149 -2.14 14.32 7.60
N GLY A 150 -2.76 14.10 6.43
CA GLY A 150 -2.24 14.47 5.12
C GLY A 150 -1.15 13.57 4.55
N LYS A 151 -0.73 12.50 5.24
CA LYS A 151 0.32 11.60 4.78
C LYS A 151 -0.19 10.18 4.56
N ALA A 152 0.26 9.55 3.48
CA ALA A 152 0.06 8.14 3.25
C ALA A 152 1.00 7.30 4.13
N HIS A 153 0.67 6.04 4.39
CA HIS A 153 1.54 5.18 5.19
C HIS A 153 2.90 4.97 4.49
N PRO A 154 4.06 5.07 5.19
CA PRO A 154 5.38 4.95 4.55
C PRO A 154 5.60 3.65 3.77
N TYR A 155 4.98 2.54 4.18
CA TYR A 155 5.04 1.28 3.42
C TYR A 155 4.47 1.36 2.01
N TYR A 156 3.56 2.29 1.74
CA TYR A 156 3.04 2.50 0.39
C TYR A 156 4.11 3.04 -0.57
N ASN A 157 5.19 3.63 -0.06
CA ASN A 157 6.22 4.25 -0.89
C ASN A 157 6.98 3.23 -1.73
N ASP A 158 7.10 2.00 -1.25
CA ASP A 158 7.71 0.90 -1.99
C ASP A 158 6.63 0.21 -2.84
N LYS A 159 6.86 0.07 -4.15
CA LYS A 159 5.81 -0.46 -5.02
C LYS A 159 5.48 -1.94 -4.75
N ASN A 160 6.45 -2.75 -4.35
CA ASN A 160 6.20 -4.16 -4.05
C ASN A 160 5.38 -4.29 -2.77
N ASN A 161 5.66 -3.45 -1.76
CA ASN A 161 4.84 -3.35 -0.56
C ASN A 161 3.41 -2.94 -0.90
N MET A 162 3.25 -1.91 -1.75
CA MET A 162 1.94 -1.44 -2.23
C MET A 162 1.17 -2.56 -2.94
N ILE A 163 1.77 -3.20 -3.95
CA ILE A 163 1.13 -4.29 -4.71
C ILE A 163 0.80 -5.47 -3.78
N SER A 164 1.69 -5.83 -2.85
CA SER A 164 1.45 -6.91 -1.89
C SER A 164 0.29 -6.60 -0.96
N ALA A 165 0.19 -5.37 -0.44
CA ALA A 165 -0.93 -4.93 0.39
C ALA A 165 -2.24 -4.88 -0.41
N LEU A 166 -2.23 -4.35 -1.64
CA LEU A 166 -3.40 -4.38 -2.52
C LEU A 166 -3.88 -5.82 -2.75
N SER A 167 -2.96 -6.75 -3.03
CA SER A 167 -3.29 -8.16 -3.25
C SER A 167 -3.91 -8.81 -2.00
N HIS A 168 -3.45 -8.44 -0.80
CA HIS A 168 -4.03 -8.86 0.48
C HIS A 168 -5.51 -8.45 0.60
N GLU A 169 -5.84 -7.25 0.16
CA GLU A 169 -7.19 -6.69 0.27
C GLU A 169 -8.14 -7.19 -0.83
N GLY A 170 -7.71 -7.15 -2.09
CA GLY A 170 -8.58 -7.36 -3.25
C GLY A 170 -8.17 -8.47 -4.22
N GLY A 171 -7.00 -9.08 -4.02
CA GLY A 171 -6.43 -10.07 -4.93
C GLY A 171 -7.14 -11.43 -4.93
N LYS A 172 -6.48 -12.45 -5.51
CA LYS A 172 -7.06 -13.79 -5.75
C LYS A 172 -7.48 -14.54 -4.49
N ILE A 173 -6.69 -14.45 -3.42
CA ILE A 173 -7.03 -14.94 -2.07
C ILE A 173 -6.87 -13.75 -1.13
N SER A 174 -7.99 -13.09 -0.86
CA SER A 174 -8.02 -11.78 -0.21
C SER A 174 -9.30 -11.57 0.59
N HIS A 175 -9.39 -10.42 1.25
CA HIS A 175 -10.62 -9.98 1.91
C HIS A 175 -11.81 -9.89 0.96
N LEU A 176 -11.65 -9.55 -0.31
CA LEU A 176 -12.79 -9.46 -1.24
C LEU A 176 -13.18 -10.79 -1.89
N THR A 177 -12.29 -11.78 -1.89
CA THR A 177 -12.50 -13.05 -2.63
C THR A 177 -12.73 -14.26 -1.75
N LEU A 178 -12.24 -14.28 -0.52
CA LEU A 178 -12.57 -15.33 0.44
C LEU A 178 -13.96 -15.09 1.04
N ASN A 179 -14.83 -16.11 0.93
CA ASN A 179 -16.22 -16.07 1.39
C ASN A 179 -16.90 -14.73 1.07
N PRO A 180 -17.02 -14.38 -0.22
CA PRO A 180 -17.33 -13.01 -0.67
C PRO A 180 -18.74 -12.54 -0.29
N ASP A 181 -19.64 -13.48 0.02
CA ASP A 181 -21.03 -13.21 0.40
C ASP A 181 -21.20 -13.07 1.92
N ASN A 182 -20.19 -13.43 2.71
CA ASN A 182 -20.23 -13.31 4.16
C ASN A 182 -19.72 -11.93 4.60
N ILE A 183 -20.61 -10.94 4.58
CA ILE A 183 -20.31 -9.55 4.93
C ILE A 183 -20.20 -9.37 6.46
N ASN A 184 -20.97 -10.14 7.24
CA ASN A 184 -20.98 -10.08 8.71
C ASN A 184 -20.22 -11.27 9.29
N ILE A 185 -18.90 -11.16 9.31
CA ILE A 185 -18.02 -12.22 9.80
C ILE A 185 -17.66 -12.01 11.27
N SER A 186 -17.66 -13.09 12.06
CA SER A 186 -17.21 -13.05 13.45
C SER A 186 -15.70 -12.79 13.51
N LYS A 187 -15.20 -12.25 14.64
CA LYS A 187 -13.75 -12.04 14.81
C LYS A 187 -12.95 -13.35 14.69
N LEU A 188 -13.51 -14.48 15.12
CA LEU A 188 -12.87 -15.78 15.03
C LEU A 188 -12.77 -16.27 13.58
N ASP A 189 -13.86 -16.13 12.82
CA ASP A 189 -13.89 -16.51 11.41
C ASP A 189 -13.02 -15.57 10.56
N LEU A 190 -12.97 -14.27 10.90
CA LEU A 190 -12.09 -13.31 10.26
C LEU A 190 -10.62 -13.68 10.49
N ALA A 191 -10.24 -14.03 11.71
CA ALA A 191 -8.88 -14.52 11.98
C ALA A 191 -8.55 -15.78 11.16
N LYS A 192 -9.52 -16.69 10.99
CA LYS A 192 -9.37 -17.88 10.13
C LYS A 192 -9.18 -17.52 8.65
N GLU A 193 -9.88 -16.51 8.15
CA GLU A 193 -9.69 -15.98 6.78
C GLU A 193 -8.32 -15.31 6.64
N HIS A 194 -7.96 -14.41 7.55
CA HIS A 194 -6.67 -13.70 7.54
C HIS A 194 -5.49 -14.66 7.50
N ILE A 195 -5.52 -15.75 8.27
CA ILE A 195 -4.47 -16.78 8.25
C ILE A 195 -4.23 -17.28 6.81
N LYS A 196 -5.29 -17.55 6.05
CA LYS A 196 -5.19 -18.00 4.65
C LYS A 196 -4.68 -16.90 3.73
N ILE A 197 -5.13 -15.67 3.92
CA ILE A 197 -4.69 -14.51 3.13
C ILE A 197 -3.20 -14.27 3.35
N TYR A 198 -2.74 -14.23 4.60
CA TYR A 198 -1.33 -14.07 4.92
C TYR A 198 -0.48 -15.25 4.44
N GLU A 199 -0.94 -16.50 4.55
CA GLU A 199 -0.24 -17.65 3.97
C GLU A 199 -0.08 -17.51 2.46
N HIS A 200 -1.14 -17.10 1.76
CA HIS A 200 -1.07 -16.81 0.33
C HIS A 200 -0.10 -15.68 0.01
N GLN A 201 -0.24 -14.54 0.69
CA GLN A 201 0.61 -13.36 0.52
C GLN A 201 2.09 -13.72 0.73
N MET A 202 2.42 -14.41 1.83
CA MET A 202 3.79 -14.79 2.16
C MET A 202 4.38 -15.86 1.23
N SER A 203 3.53 -16.67 0.58
CA SER A 203 3.96 -17.64 -0.43
C SER A 203 4.24 -17.01 -1.81
N SER A 204 3.79 -15.77 -2.04
CA SER A 204 3.93 -15.10 -3.33
C SER A 204 5.39 -14.72 -3.62
N PRO A 205 5.91 -14.94 -4.84
CA PRO A 205 7.22 -14.42 -5.25
C PRO A 205 7.36 -12.90 -5.09
N LEU A 206 6.25 -12.15 -5.15
CA LEU A 206 6.24 -10.70 -4.92
C LEU A 206 6.63 -10.36 -3.48
N PHE A 207 6.16 -11.13 -2.49
CA PHE A 207 6.45 -10.87 -1.08
C PHE A 207 7.94 -10.99 -0.77
N MET A 208 8.68 -11.83 -1.50
CA MET A 208 10.14 -11.90 -1.37
C MET A 208 10.85 -10.62 -1.82
N LYS A 209 10.18 -9.76 -2.60
CA LYS A 209 10.69 -8.48 -3.11
C LYS A 209 10.22 -7.26 -2.30
N THR A 210 9.37 -7.45 -1.29
CA THR A 210 8.95 -6.37 -0.38
C THR A 210 10.06 -6.03 0.60
N THR A 211 9.97 -4.88 1.27
CA THR A 211 10.98 -4.50 2.26
C THR A 211 10.99 -5.44 3.48
N PRO A 212 12.14 -5.63 4.16
CA PRO A 212 12.21 -6.48 5.36
C PRO A 212 11.23 -6.07 6.45
N GLU A 213 11.00 -4.78 6.65
CA GLU A 213 10.09 -4.24 7.67
C GLU A 213 8.63 -4.60 7.34
N PHE A 214 8.25 -4.52 6.06
CA PHE A 214 6.94 -4.96 5.61
C PHE A 214 6.76 -6.47 5.83
N GLN A 215 7.77 -7.27 5.49
CA GLN A 215 7.72 -8.71 5.71
C GLN A 215 7.57 -9.07 7.20
N GLN A 216 8.27 -8.36 8.08
CA GLN A 216 8.15 -8.53 9.53
C GLN A 216 6.75 -8.18 10.03
N LEU A 217 6.16 -7.09 9.53
CA LEU A 217 4.80 -6.70 9.87
C LEU A 217 3.79 -7.79 9.46
N MET A 218 3.85 -8.28 8.22
CA MET A 218 2.92 -9.32 7.75
C MET A 218 3.06 -10.62 8.56
N LYS A 219 4.30 -11.04 8.87
CA LYS A 219 4.57 -12.22 9.72
C LYS A 219 4.05 -12.05 11.15
N LYS A 220 4.17 -10.86 11.72
CA LYS A 220 3.63 -10.53 13.05
C LYS A 220 2.10 -10.61 13.04
N ASN A 221 1.44 -9.99 12.07
CA ASN A 221 -0.01 -10.03 11.96
C ASN A 221 -0.53 -11.46 11.76
N TYR A 222 0.09 -12.24 10.87
CA TYR A 222 -0.18 -13.67 10.72
C TYR A 222 -0.10 -14.43 12.06
N SER A 223 0.96 -14.20 12.82
CA SER A 223 1.17 -14.88 14.10
C SER A 223 0.10 -14.50 15.13
N ASN A 224 -0.32 -13.23 15.16
CA ASN A 224 -1.39 -12.75 16.03
C ASN A 224 -2.73 -13.42 15.69
N ASP A 225 -3.11 -13.46 14.41
CA ASP A 225 -4.36 -14.10 13.97
C ASP A 225 -4.34 -15.61 14.23
N LYS A 226 -3.20 -16.28 13.97
CA LYS A 226 -3.01 -17.70 14.28
C LYS A 226 -3.12 -17.99 15.76
N TRP A 227 -2.51 -17.17 16.61
CA TRP A 227 -2.62 -17.30 18.07
C TRP A 227 -4.08 -17.11 18.53
N TYR A 228 -4.75 -16.06 18.04
CA TYR A 228 -6.15 -15.77 18.37
C TYR A 228 -7.05 -16.94 17.97
N TYR A 229 -6.97 -17.40 16.73
CA TYR A 229 -7.77 -18.53 16.25
C TYR A 229 -7.56 -19.80 17.08
N ASN A 230 -6.31 -20.16 17.38
CA ASN A 230 -6.02 -21.36 18.16
C ASN A 230 -6.47 -21.27 19.63
N THR A 231 -6.51 -20.06 20.18
CA THR A 231 -6.94 -19.82 21.57
C THR A 231 -8.45 -19.93 21.72
N TYR A 232 -9.21 -19.41 20.75
CA TYR A 232 -10.67 -19.27 20.86
C TYR A 232 -11.49 -20.24 19.99
N ARG A 233 -10.85 -21.06 19.14
CA ARG A 233 -11.57 -22.08 18.38
C ARG A 233 -12.22 -23.12 19.30
N PRO A 234 -13.40 -23.64 18.95
CA PRO A 234 -13.97 -24.81 19.62
C PRO A 234 -12.97 -25.98 19.61
N LYS A 235 -12.93 -26.73 20.72
CA LYS A 235 -12.09 -27.93 20.85
C LYS A 235 -12.72 -29.12 20.17
#